data_AF-A0A926WTW8-F1
#
_entry.id   AF-A0A926WTW8-F1
#
_cell.length_a   1.000
_cell.length_b   1.000
_cell.length_c   1.000
_cell.angle_alpha   90.00
_cell.angle_beta   90.00
_cell.angle_gamma   90.00
#
_symmetry.space_group_name_H-M   'P 1'
#
loop_
_entity.id
_entity.type
_entity.pdbx_description
1 polymer ?
#
loop_
_entity_poly.entity_id
_entity_poly.type
_entity_poly.pdbx_seq_one_letter_code
_entity_poly.pdbx_strand_id
1 'polypeptide(L)'
;MRRKSTGRSATTSKPPAFQSPVLNFTMIAILGGVLILGIGIGIAFSSTTTLTPSNVASREFIDTKAPNPDLCVQYGASAMVMDARLFVTLNPFNVYVAQPSMRPGCVLRQNNWALLEQKKLITSDQVRECKNRLNTFGFTGNLDSEKPDIRCIYQNESAQNFFLSQPGAVGTPQDTERF
;
A
#
# COMPACT_ATOMS: atom_id res chain seq x y z
N MET A 1 -43.77 -50.89 -44.27
CA MET A 1 -42.33 -51.20 -44.44
C MET A 1 -41.53 -50.17 -43.61
N ARG A 2 -41.54 -50.29 -42.28
CA ARG A 2 -40.63 -51.01 -41.35
C ARG A 2 -39.19 -50.45 -41.28
N ARG A 3 -39.04 -49.60 -40.26
CA ARG A 3 -37.89 -48.85 -39.69
C ARG A 3 -36.45 -49.33 -39.94
N LYS A 4 -35.61 -48.33 -40.27
CA LYS A 4 -34.16 -48.25 -40.11
C LYS A 4 -33.78 -48.44 -38.63
N SER A 5 -32.89 -49.41 -38.34
CA SER A 5 -32.28 -49.63 -37.03
C SER A 5 -30.77 -49.50 -37.19
N THR A 6 -30.22 -48.40 -36.68
CA THR A 6 -28.79 -48.15 -36.52
C THR A 6 -28.29 -48.95 -35.32
N GLY A 7 -27.53 -50.03 -35.58
CA GLY A 7 -26.81 -50.77 -34.55
C GLY A 7 -25.67 -49.94 -33.98
N ARG A 8 -25.81 -49.47 -32.73
CA ARG A 8 -24.74 -48.92 -31.91
C ARG A 8 -23.78 -50.05 -31.52
N SER A 9 -22.54 -50.03 -32.00
CA SER A 9 -21.45 -50.77 -31.36
C SER A 9 -21.16 -50.12 -30.01
N ALA A 10 -21.47 -50.81 -28.92
CA ALA A 10 -21.10 -50.42 -27.58
C ALA A 10 -19.62 -50.76 -27.37
N THR A 11 -18.74 -49.78 -27.56
CA THR A 11 -17.34 -49.88 -27.11
C THR A 11 -17.36 -49.86 -25.59
N THR A 12 -17.18 -51.02 -24.96
CA THR A 12 -16.93 -51.12 -23.53
C THR A 12 -15.51 -50.62 -23.26
N SER A 13 -15.35 -49.30 -23.08
CA SER A 13 -14.10 -48.73 -22.56
C SER A 13 -14.08 -48.95 -21.05
N LYS A 14 -13.41 -50.02 -20.63
CA LYS A 14 -12.96 -50.22 -19.24
C LYS A 14 -12.29 -48.93 -18.75
N PRO A 15 -12.62 -48.41 -17.55
CA PRO A 15 -11.83 -47.32 -16.98
C PRO A 15 -10.40 -47.84 -16.75
N PRO A 16 -9.35 -47.02 -16.99
CA PRO A 16 -8.01 -47.41 -16.60
C PRO A 16 -8.04 -47.61 -15.08
N ALA A 17 -7.69 -48.81 -14.66
CA ALA A 17 -7.50 -49.13 -13.25
C ALA A 17 -6.53 -48.09 -12.67
N PHE A 18 -6.97 -47.42 -11.61
CA PHE A 18 -6.10 -46.65 -10.74
C PHE A 18 -5.07 -47.63 -10.16
N GLN A 19 -3.94 -47.77 -10.87
CA GLN A 19 -2.78 -48.45 -10.33
C GLN A 19 -2.20 -47.50 -9.30
N SER A 20 -2.47 -47.81 -8.03
CA SER A 20 -1.71 -47.27 -6.91
C SER A 20 -0.22 -47.35 -7.25
N PRO A 21 0.53 -46.24 -7.25
CA PRO A 21 1.95 -46.33 -7.49
C PRO A 21 2.53 -47.11 -6.30
N VAL A 22 3.06 -48.28 -6.58
CA VAL A 22 4.11 -48.85 -5.73
C VAL A 22 5.24 -47.82 -5.77
N LEU A 23 5.27 -46.94 -4.77
CA LEU A 23 6.26 -45.90 -4.64
C LEU A 23 7.60 -46.58 -4.40
N ASN A 24 8.31 -46.83 -5.50
CA ASN A 24 9.67 -47.32 -5.46
C ASN A 24 10.50 -46.34 -4.62
N PHE A 25 11.29 -46.87 -3.70
CA PHE A 25 12.15 -46.06 -2.81
C PHE A 25 13.04 -45.08 -3.59
N THR A 26 13.44 -45.50 -4.80
CA THR A 26 14.18 -44.67 -5.76
C THR A 26 13.38 -43.45 -6.24
N MET A 27 12.08 -43.59 -6.52
CA MET A 27 11.21 -42.46 -6.90
C MET A 27 11.01 -41.48 -5.74
N ILE A 28 10.86 -41.98 -4.50
CA ILE A 28 10.76 -41.12 -3.32
C ILE A 28 12.06 -40.34 -3.12
N ALA A 29 13.22 -41.00 -3.27
CA ALA A 29 14.52 -40.34 -3.16
C ALA A 29 14.74 -39.27 -4.23
N ILE A 30 14.32 -39.54 -5.48
CA ILE A 30 14.40 -38.56 -6.58
C ILE A 30 13.49 -37.36 -6.30
N LEU A 31 12.23 -37.58 -5.91
CA LEU A 31 11.29 -36.51 -5.60
C LEU A 31 11.73 -35.68 -4.39
N GLY A 32 12.25 -36.32 -3.34
CA GLY A 32 12.83 -35.64 -2.18
C GLY A 32 14.07 -34.81 -2.55
N GLY A 33 14.95 -35.35 -3.39
CA GLY A 33 16.13 -34.65 -3.89
C GLY A 33 15.76 -33.41 -4.70
N VAL A 34 14.85 -33.53 -5.66
CA VAL A 34 14.36 -32.40 -6.48
C VAL A 34 13.66 -31.36 -5.62
N LEU A 35 12.91 -31.76 -4.58
CA LEU A 35 12.25 -30.85 -3.65
C LEU A 35 13.27 -30.04 -2.84
N ILE A 36 14.27 -30.69 -2.24
CA ILE A 36 15.31 -30.00 -1.46
C ILE A 36 16.11 -29.04 -2.34
N LEU A 37 16.41 -29.45 -3.57
CA LEU A 37 17.13 -28.63 -4.54
C LEU A 37 16.26 -27.44 -5.00
N GLY A 38 14.95 -27.65 -5.21
CA GLY A 38 13.98 -26.61 -5.50
C GLY A 38 13.79 -25.61 -4.36
N ILE A 39 13.75 -26.08 -3.10
CA ILE A 39 13.70 -25.21 -1.92
C ILE A 39 15.00 -24.41 -1.78
N GLY A 40 16.16 -25.05 -1.94
CA GLY A 40 17.46 -24.37 -1.87
C GLY A 40 17.61 -23.26 -2.92
N ILE A 41 17.20 -23.55 -4.16
CA ILE A 41 17.17 -22.56 -5.26
C ILE A 41 16.12 -21.47 -4.97
N GLY A 42 14.93 -21.84 -4.52
CA GLY A 42 13.85 -20.92 -4.20
C GLY A 42 14.20 -19.93 -3.08
N ILE A 43 14.89 -20.38 -2.04
CA ILE A 43 15.39 -19.53 -0.95
C ILE A 43 16.47 -18.58 -1.48
N ALA A 44 17.40 -19.06 -2.32
CA ALA A 44 18.44 -18.21 -2.91
C ALA A 44 17.83 -17.10 -3.78
N PHE A 45 16.86 -17.41 -4.65
CA PHE A 45 16.18 -16.40 -5.46
C PHE A 45 15.24 -15.48 -4.66
N SER A 46 14.57 -16.00 -3.62
CA SER A 46 13.74 -15.18 -2.72
C SER A 46 14.59 -14.24 -1.85
N SER A 47 15.85 -14.59 -1.58
CA SER A 47 16.77 -13.78 -0.79
C SER A 47 17.49 -12.70 -1.62
N THR A 48 17.57 -12.88 -2.95
CA THR A 48 18.23 -11.93 -3.87
C THR A 48 17.27 -11.01 -4.60
N THR A 49 16.03 -10.86 -4.14
CA THR A 49 15.21 -9.72 -4.57
C THR A 49 15.83 -8.47 -3.96
N THR A 50 16.82 -7.91 -4.66
CA THR A 50 17.20 -6.51 -4.53
C THR A 50 15.98 -5.70 -4.93
N LEU A 51 15.12 -5.42 -3.95
CA LEU A 51 14.08 -4.42 -4.05
C LEU A 51 14.82 -3.11 -4.30
N THR A 52 14.92 -2.71 -5.56
CA THR A 52 15.20 -1.32 -5.88
C THR A 52 14.16 -0.50 -5.10
N PRO A 53 14.59 0.45 -4.25
CA PRO A 53 13.72 1.11 -3.27
C PRO A 53 12.84 2.18 -3.93
N SER A 54 12.25 1.86 -5.07
CA SER A 54 11.26 2.68 -5.78
C SER A 54 9.83 2.26 -5.47
N ASN A 55 9.62 1.13 -4.79
CA ASN A 55 8.30 0.66 -4.37
C ASN A 55 8.12 0.76 -2.86
N VAL A 56 7.21 1.63 -2.44
CA VAL A 56 6.64 1.74 -1.09
C VAL A 56 5.76 0.51 -0.79
N ALA A 57 6.38 -0.68 -0.74
CA ALA A 57 5.67 -1.96 -0.79
C ALA A 57 4.99 -2.36 0.53
N SER A 58 5.19 -1.64 1.64
CA SER A 58 4.58 -2.00 2.93
C SER A 58 4.42 -0.79 3.86
N ARG A 59 3.31 -0.75 4.62
CA ARG A 59 3.05 0.27 5.65
C ARG A 59 4.20 0.39 6.65
N GLU A 60 4.74 -0.75 7.05
CA GLU A 60 5.91 -0.86 7.91
C GLU A 60 7.15 -0.14 7.35
N PHE A 61 7.36 -0.16 6.03
CA PHE A 61 8.48 0.55 5.41
C PHE A 61 8.28 2.07 5.49
N ILE A 62 7.05 2.56 5.47
CA ILE A 62 6.74 3.99 5.57
C ILE A 62 6.86 4.44 7.02
N ASP A 63 6.34 3.64 7.96
CA ASP A 63 6.39 3.90 9.40
C ASP A 63 7.85 3.97 9.90
N THR A 64 8.70 3.02 9.48
CA THR A 64 10.12 2.99 9.88
C THR A 64 10.96 4.08 9.21
N LYS A 65 10.55 4.60 8.07
CA LYS A 65 11.25 5.68 7.35
C LYS A 65 10.72 7.07 7.70
N ALA A 66 9.64 7.18 8.46
CA ALA A 66 9.08 8.44 8.89
C ALA A 66 10.11 9.26 9.70
N PRO A 67 10.06 10.60 9.60
CA PRO A 67 10.88 11.44 10.46
C PRO A 67 10.42 11.28 11.93
N ASN A 68 11.37 10.98 12.81
CA ASN A 68 11.11 10.67 14.23
C ASN A 68 10.01 9.58 14.37
N PRO A 69 10.29 8.32 14.02
CA PRO A 69 9.26 7.28 13.89
C PRO A 69 8.47 7.06 15.18
N ASP A 70 9.13 7.03 16.34
CA ASP A 70 8.47 6.87 17.64
C ASP A 70 7.47 7.99 17.94
N LEU A 71 7.86 9.24 17.62
CA LEU A 71 6.99 10.40 17.78
C LEU A 71 5.82 10.32 16.80
N CYS A 72 6.11 9.97 15.55
CA CYS A 72 5.10 9.94 14.52
C CYS A 72 4.02 8.90 14.79
N VAL A 73 4.39 7.70 15.26
CA VAL A 73 3.42 6.66 15.64
C VAL A 73 2.60 7.07 16.86
N GLN A 74 3.22 7.70 17.86
CA GLN A 74 2.54 8.08 19.10
C GLN A 74 1.60 9.29 18.93
N TYR A 75 2.06 10.32 18.22
CA TYR A 75 1.39 11.62 18.20
C TYR A 75 0.78 12.00 16.84
N GLY A 76 0.92 11.13 15.84
CA GLY A 76 0.52 11.39 14.46
C GLY A 76 0.27 10.13 13.64
N ALA A 77 0.58 10.23 12.35
CA ALA A 77 0.61 9.14 11.39
C ALA A 77 1.76 9.36 10.40
N SER A 78 2.44 8.26 10.02
CA SER A 78 3.45 8.30 8.96
C SER A 78 2.78 8.67 7.64
N ALA A 79 3.49 9.47 6.84
CA ALA A 79 2.97 9.99 5.59
C ALA A 79 4.05 9.94 4.50
N MET A 80 3.59 9.84 3.27
CA MET A 80 4.42 10.09 2.10
C MET A 80 4.12 11.50 1.60
N VAL A 81 5.11 12.36 1.64
CA VAL A 81 5.01 13.71 1.09
C VAL A 81 5.45 13.67 -0.36
N MET A 82 4.59 14.15 -1.25
CA MET A 82 4.83 14.17 -2.70
C MET A 82 4.94 15.61 -3.20
N ASP A 83 6.07 15.94 -3.82
CA ASP A 83 6.26 17.22 -4.51
C ASP A 83 6.00 17.01 -6.01
N ALA A 84 4.80 17.38 -6.47
CA ALA A 84 4.38 17.27 -7.86
C ALA A 84 4.41 18.64 -8.56
N ARG A 85 4.80 18.66 -9.84
CA ARG A 85 4.70 19.84 -10.70
C ARG A 85 3.63 19.61 -11.76
N LEU A 86 2.64 20.50 -11.77
CA LEU A 86 1.59 20.54 -12.78
C LEU A 86 1.89 21.67 -13.77
N PHE A 87 1.91 21.35 -15.06
CA PHE A 87 2.08 22.32 -16.13
C PHE A 87 0.76 22.48 -16.87
N VAL A 88 0.23 23.70 -16.90
CA VAL A 88 -0.99 24.04 -17.65
C VAL A 88 -0.60 24.98 -18.78
N THR A 89 -0.76 24.55 -20.02
CA THR A 89 -0.63 25.41 -21.20
C THR A 89 -2.01 25.98 -21.53
N LEU A 90 -2.09 27.22 -22.02
CA LEU A 90 -3.38 27.87 -22.37
C LEU A 90 -3.61 27.97 -23.89
N ASN A 91 -2.60 27.69 -24.70
CA ASN A 91 -2.71 27.67 -26.16
C ASN A 91 -1.64 26.76 -26.78
N PRO A 92 -1.97 25.50 -27.16
CA PRO A 92 -3.23 24.80 -26.89
C PRO A 92 -3.42 24.48 -25.40
N PHE A 93 -4.67 24.29 -24.93
CA PHE A 93 -4.93 23.95 -23.54
C PHE A 93 -4.53 22.49 -23.22
N ASN A 94 -3.48 22.28 -22.43
CA ASN A 94 -3.02 20.95 -22.01
C ASN A 94 -2.55 20.98 -20.56
N VAL A 95 -2.66 19.83 -19.89
CA VAL A 95 -2.18 19.63 -18.52
C VAL A 95 -1.20 18.47 -18.50
N TYR A 96 0.01 18.71 -17.98
CA TYR A 96 1.05 17.69 -17.81
C TYR A 96 1.42 17.56 -16.34
N VAL A 97 1.70 16.34 -15.90
CA VAL A 97 2.17 16.03 -14.55
C VAL A 97 3.58 15.48 -14.64
N ALA A 98 4.53 16.13 -13.97
CA ALA A 98 5.88 15.58 -13.85
C ALA A 98 5.91 14.44 -12.82
N GLN A 99 6.89 13.54 -12.95
CA GLN A 99 7.13 12.51 -11.94
C GLN A 99 7.35 13.17 -10.56
N PRO A 100 6.52 12.85 -9.55
CA PRO A 100 6.63 13.48 -8.24
C PRO A 100 7.84 12.94 -7.49
N SER A 101 8.50 13.83 -6.73
CA SER A 101 9.50 13.41 -5.76
C SER A 101 8.79 12.95 -4.48
N MET A 102 9.15 11.79 -3.96
CA MET A 102 8.56 11.22 -2.74
C MET A 102 9.53 11.31 -1.58
N ARG A 103 9.06 11.87 -0.45
CA ARG A 103 9.82 12.00 0.79
C ARG A 103 9.01 11.45 1.96
N PRO A 104 9.65 10.79 2.94
CA PRO A 104 8.95 10.41 4.17
C PRO A 104 8.59 11.66 4.97
N GLY A 105 7.39 11.64 5.54
CA GLY A 105 6.87 12.69 6.39
C GLY A 105 6.02 12.14 7.51
N CYS A 106 5.54 13.05 8.34
CA CYS A 106 4.65 12.75 9.44
C CYS A 106 3.55 13.80 9.51
N VAL A 107 2.31 13.38 9.74
CA VAL A 107 1.18 14.27 10.00
C VAL A 107 0.80 14.13 11.46
N LEU A 108 0.80 15.24 12.20
CA LEU A 108 0.46 15.26 13.62
C LEU A 108 -1.04 15.30 13.84
N ARG A 109 -1.50 14.68 14.94
CA ARG A 109 -2.88 14.86 15.43
C ARG A 109 -3.05 16.25 16.03
N GLN A 110 -4.24 16.81 15.93
CA GLN A 110 -4.53 18.19 16.35
C GLN A 110 -4.26 18.48 17.83
N ASN A 111 -4.44 17.47 18.69
CA ASN A 111 -4.19 17.56 20.13
C ASN A 111 -2.71 17.60 20.52
N ASN A 112 -1.80 17.28 19.60
CA ASN A 112 -0.37 17.12 19.89
C ASN A 112 0.52 18.24 19.34
N TRP A 113 -0.05 19.33 18.80
CA TRP A 113 0.73 20.43 18.22
C TRP A 113 1.60 21.18 19.22
N ALA A 114 1.27 21.12 20.52
CA ALA A 114 2.07 21.71 21.59
C ALA A 114 3.51 21.19 21.60
N LEU A 115 3.78 19.99 21.07
CA LEU A 115 5.13 19.43 20.91
C LEU A 115 6.00 20.31 20.00
N LEU A 116 5.43 20.86 18.93
CA LEU A 116 6.14 21.72 17.99
C LEU A 116 6.41 23.10 18.60
N GLU A 117 5.46 23.63 19.39
CA GLU A 117 5.64 24.90 20.14
C GLU A 117 6.71 24.76 21.23
N GLN A 118 6.70 23.66 21.99
CA GLN A 118 7.70 23.39 23.03
C GLN A 118 9.12 23.30 22.47
N LYS A 119 9.28 22.70 21.29
CA LYS A 119 10.55 22.66 20.54
C LYS A 119 10.89 23.98 19.84
N LYS A 120 10.05 25.02 19.94
CA LYS A 120 10.18 26.32 19.29
C LYS A 120 10.29 26.23 17.76
N LEU A 121 9.66 25.21 17.18
CA LEU A 121 9.65 24.99 15.73
C LEU A 121 8.50 25.73 15.04
N ILE A 122 7.46 26.07 15.81
CA ILE A 122 6.35 26.92 15.39
C ILE A 122 5.98 27.91 16.50
N THR A 123 5.27 28.98 16.14
CA THR A 123 4.76 29.98 17.09
C THR A 123 3.29 29.75 17.40
N SER A 124 2.82 30.31 18.53
CA SER A 124 1.40 30.23 18.91
C SER A 124 0.46 30.92 17.92
N ASP A 125 0.94 31.92 17.19
CA ASP A 125 0.19 32.53 16.10
C ASP A 125 0.03 31.58 14.91
N GLN A 126 1.08 30.84 14.55
CA GLN A 126 1.00 29.81 13.49
C GLN A 126 0.05 28.69 13.89
N VAL A 127 0.08 28.27 15.16
CA VAL A 127 -0.87 27.28 15.70
C VAL A 127 -2.30 27.78 15.58
N ARG A 128 -2.57 29.01 16.02
CA ARG A 128 -3.90 29.62 15.97
C ARG A 128 -4.41 29.75 14.53
N GLU A 129 -3.58 30.26 13.62
CA GLU A 129 -3.93 30.41 12.21
C GLU A 129 -4.22 29.06 11.56
N CYS A 130 -3.39 28.04 11.83
CA CYS A 130 -3.60 26.70 11.30
C CYS A 130 -4.89 26.07 11.84
N LYS A 131 -5.14 26.23 13.14
CA LYS A 131 -6.37 25.76 13.80
C LYS A 131 -7.63 26.38 13.21
N ASN A 132 -7.61 27.71 12.99
CA ASN A 132 -8.76 28.45 12.46
C ASN A 132 -9.14 28.02 11.04
N ARG A 133 -8.19 27.47 10.28
CA ARG A 133 -8.41 26.93 8.93
C ARG A 133 -8.85 25.47 8.91
N LEU A 134 -9.07 24.85 10.08
CA LEU A 134 -9.37 23.42 10.22
C LEU A 134 -8.29 22.54 9.56
N ASN A 135 -7.04 22.99 9.60
CA ASN A 135 -5.89 22.30 9.05
C ASN A 135 -5.15 21.50 10.14
N THR A 136 -4.15 20.73 9.73
CA THR A 136 -3.20 20.06 10.64
C THR A 136 -1.75 20.35 10.27
N PHE A 137 -0.80 20.01 11.14
CA PHE A 137 0.62 20.13 10.85
C PHE A 137 1.19 18.83 10.30
N GLY A 138 1.84 18.93 9.14
CA GLY A 138 2.71 17.90 8.60
C GLY A 138 4.16 18.36 8.62
N PHE A 139 5.10 17.43 8.71
CA PHE A 139 6.51 17.74 8.61
C PHE A 139 7.32 16.69 7.85
N THR A 140 8.43 17.13 7.27
CA THR A 140 9.47 16.26 6.69
C THR A 140 10.83 16.60 7.30
N GLY A 141 11.71 15.61 7.40
CA GLY A 141 12.98 15.74 8.10
C GLY A 141 12.82 15.66 9.62
N ASN A 142 13.93 15.37 10.31
CA ASN A 142 13.92 15.17 11.76
C ASN A 142 13.71 16.51 12.50
N LEU A 143 12.80 16.52 13.49
CA LEU A 143 12.48 17.70 14.30
C LEU A 143 13.66 18.22 15.13
N ASP A 144 14.66 17.37 15.39
CA ASP A 144 15.89 17.73 16.10
C ASP A 144 16.99 18.26 15.18
N SER A 145 16.76 18.25 13.85
CA SER A 145 17.68 18.88 12.88
C SER A 145 17.51 20.40 12.87
N GLU A 146 18.51 21.12 12.36
CA GLU A 146 18.48 22.60 12.36
C GLU A 146 17.28 23.21 11.63
N LYS A 147 16.75 22.54 10.59
CA LYS A 147 15.65 23.05 9.74
C LYS A 147 14.73 21.94 9.23
N PRO A 148 13.82 21.40 10.07
CA PRO A 148 12.74 20.55 9.58
C PRO A 148 11.77 21.39 8.72
N ASP A 149 11.16 20.77 7.71
CA ASP A 149 10.15 21.42 6.89
C ASP A 149 8.77 21.12 7.46
N ILE A 150 8.18 22.09 8.16
CA ILE A 150 6.89 21.99 8.83
C ILE A 150 5.87 22.85 8.08
N ARG A 151 4.70 22.27 7.78
CA ARG A 151 3.64 22.93 7.01
C ARG A 151 2.29 22.72 7.67
N CYS A 152 1.50 23.78 7.72
CA CYS A 152 0.08 23.69 7.98
C CYS A 152 -0.61 23.18 6.71
N ILE A 153 -1.08 21.94 6.73
CA ILE A 153 -1.66 21.21 5.62
C ILE A 153 -3.16 21.03 5.82
N TYR A 154 -3.93 21.16 4.75
CA TYR A 154 -5.37 20.95 4.76
C TYR A 154 -5.69 19.45 4.72
N GLN A 155 -6.55 19.02 5.63
CA GLN A 155 -7.12 17.68 5.60
C GLN A 155 -8.45 17.74 4.86
N ASN A 156 -8.50 17.09 3.70
CA ASN A 156 -9.75 16.97 2.97
C ASN A 156 -10.55 15.79 3.54
N GLU A 157 -11.39 16.05 4.54
CA GLU A 157 -12.26 15.04 5.14
C GLU A 157 -13.43 14.62 4.23
N SER A 158 -13.60 15.27 3.07
CA SER A 158 -14.77 15.10 2.20
C SER A 158 -14.43 15.09 0.71
N ALA A 159 -13.24 14.60 0.32
CA ALA A 159 -13.00 14.26 -1.08
C ALA A 159 -13.96 13.13 -1.41
N GLN A 160 -15.13 13.49 -1.96
CA GLN A 160 -16.27 12.64 -2.28
C GLN A 160 -15.79 11.22 -2.61
N ASN A 161 -16.01 10.29 -1.68
CA ASN A 161 -15.95 8.87 -1.99
C ASN A 161 -17.09 8.61 -2.98
N PHE A 162 -16.86 8.89 -4.27
CA PHE A 162 -17.81 8.63 -5.34
C PHE A 162 -18.07 7.12 -5.51
N PHE A 163 -17.30 6.27 -4.81
CA PHE A 163 -17.55 4.84 -4.67
C PHE A 163 -18.66 4.48 -3.68
N LEU A 164 -19.00 5.38 -2.72
CA LEU A 164 -20.06 5.13 -1.74
C LEU A 164 -21.45 5.58 -2.22
N SER A 165 -21.53 6.21 -3.39
CA SER A 165 -22.80 6.57 -4.04
C SER A 165 -23.31 5.46 -4.97
N GLN A 166 -23.18 4.19 -4.57
CA GLN A 166 -23.86 3.10 -5.28
C GLN A 166 -25.32 3.06 -4.78
N PRO A 167 -26.35 3.18 -5.65
CA PRO A 167 -27.73 3.02 -5.23
C PRO A 167 -27.92 1.58 -4.69
N GLY A 168 -28.08 1.44 -3.37
CA GLY A 168 -28.31 0.14 -2.72
C GLY A 168 -27.30 -0.26 -1.64
N ALA A 169 -26.22 0.51 -1.41
CA ALA A 169 -25.31 0.24 -0.30
C ALA A 169 -25.92 0.73 1.02
N VAL A 170 -26.56 -0.18 1.77
CA VAL A 170 -26.95 0.06 3.18
C VAL A 170 -25.70 -0.11 4.04
N GLY A 171 -24.86 0.92 4.06
CA GLY A 171 -23.73 1.03 4.98
C GLY A 171 -23.67 2.46 5.47
N THR A 172 -24.06 2.69 6.72
CA THR A 172 -23.80 3.95 7.41
C THR A 172 -22.32 4.32 7.24
N PRO A 173 -21.98 5.56 6.86
CA PRO A 173 -20.61 6.03 6.92
C PRO A 173 -20.10 5.78 8.33
N GLN A 174 -19.12 4.89 8.47
CA GLN A 174 -18.27 4.91 9.64
C GLN A 174 -17.40 6.13 9.42
N ASP A 175 -17.76 7.25 10.04
CA ASP A 175 -16.82 8.34 10.27
C ASP A 175 -15.58 7.68 10.88
N THR A 176 -14.52 7.56 10.10
CA THR A 176 -13.22 7.20 10.63
C THR A 176 -12.92 8.22 11.71
N GLU A 177 -12.88 7.73 12.95
CA GLU A 177 -12.62 8.51 14.13
C GLU A 177 -11.48 9.50 13.85
N ARG A 178 -11.78 10.78 14.13
CA ARG A 178 -10.93 11.94 13.87
C ARG A 178 -9.45 11.64 14.16
N PHE A 179 -8.64 11.69 13.10
CA PHE A 179 -7.19 11.78 13.17
C PHE A 179 -6.75 13.24 13.41
#